data_AF-A0A0F9JCJ4-F1
#
_entry.id   AF-A0A0F9JCJ4-F1
#
_cell.length_a   1.000
_cell.length_b   1.000
_cell.length_c   1.000
_cell.angle_alpha   90.00
_cell.angle_beta   90.00
_cell.angle_gamma   90.00
#
_symmetry.space_group_name_H-M   'P 1'
#
loop_
_entity.id
_entity.type
_entity.pdbx_description
1 polymer ?
#
loop_
_entity_poly.entity_id
_entity_poly.type
_entity_poly.pdbx_seq_one_letter_code
_entity_poly.pdbx_strand_id
1 'polypeptide(L)'
;MSRTASTTAIYRPDLGQAVMEYVEGPTMGYIGLEVMPIFKTGMNSATYPVIPKEMLMKIPDVNRAPRGGYKRDDWEYERGLFLTSEKGREELLDDLERKLFDLEAPGLADFIATRRAWNFILRAQEKRIADKVFNASTFSANSITEEWDDATNAVPLTDVKTGKLSFRSTCGMLPDALIISYSTFEDLKNCDQIVNRLKYTYPMLKMNDMTSAELATAFGVPRVLVGGAVYDSAGKGIDASISNIWSNEYAALVKISSGADLTQP
;
A
#
# COMPACT_ATOMS: atom_id res chain seq x y z
N MET A 1 26.33 6.65 35.89
CA MET A 1 25.37 7.79 35.88
C MET A 1 24.71 7.78 34.51
N SER A 2 23.42 7.59 34.29
CA SER A 2 22.20 7.67 35.10
C SER A 2 21.27 6.54 34.66
N ARG A 3 20.51 5.99 35.61
CA ARG A 3 19.57 4.87 35.47
C ARG A 3 18.28 5.37 34.82
N THR A 4 17.96 4.95 33.60
CA THR A 4 16.58 5.05 33.09
C THR A 4 15.84 3.79 33.52
N ALA A 5 14.77 4.00 34.29
CA ALA A 5 14.00 2.96 34.94
C ALA A 5 13.45 1.95 33.91
N SER A 6 13.71 0.67 34.15
CA SER A 6 12.88 -0.42 33.64
C SER A 6 11.53 -0.32 34.34
N THR A 7 10.62 0.51 33.81
CA THR A 7 9.20 0.33 34.08
C THR A 7 8.86 -1.00 33.45
N THR A 8 8.72 -2.05 34.26
CA THR A 8 8.32 -3.37 33.76
C THR A 8 6.99 -3.20 33.04
N ALA A 9 7.00 -3.19 31.71
CA ALA A 9 5.78 -3.16 30.92
C ALA A 9 5.02 -4.45 31.25
N ILE A 10 3.97 -4.33 32.06
CA ILE A 10 3.12 -5.47 32.38
C ILE A 10 2.24 -5.70 31.17
N TYR A 11 2.51 -6.81 30.47
CA TYR A 11 1.70 -7.21 29.34
C TYR A 11 0.28 -7.54 29.83
N ARG A 12 -0.71 -6.89 29.22
CA ARG A 12 -2.12 -7.09 29.48
C ARG A 12 -2.75 -7.91 28.34
N PRO A 13 -2.88 -9.24 28.49
CA PRO A 13 -3.36 -10.10 27.42
C PRO A 13 -4.81 -9.80 27.02
N ASP A 14 -5.61 -9.30 27.94
CA ASP A 14 -7.01 -8.86 27.72
C ASP A 14 -7.09 -7.73 26.69
N LEU A 15 -6.26 -6.69 26.83
CA LEU A 15 -6.18 -5.59 25.87
C LEU A 15 -5.56 -6.04 24.54
N GLY A 16 -4.57 -6.94 24.60
CA GLY A 16 -3.96 -7.53 23.41
C GLY A 16 -4.99 -8.26 22.54
N GLN A 17 -5.83 -9.09 23.16
CA GLN A 17 -6.91 -9.81 22.46
C GLN A 17 -7.93 -8.84 21.84
N ALA A 18 -8.32 -7.80 22.58
CA ALA A 18 -9.31 -6.83 22.13
C ALA A 18 -8.82 -6.00 20.92
N VAL A 19 -7.51 -5.73 20.84
CA VAL A 19 -6.88 -5.10 19.66
C VAL A 19 -6.89 -6.03 18.46
N MET A 20 -6.58 -7.32 18.65
CA MET A 20 -6.57 -8.29 17.56
C MET A 20 -7.95 -8.49 16.95
N GLU A 21 -9.00 -8.59 17.78
CA GLU A 21 -10.39 -8.65 17.31
C GLU A 21 -10.76 -7.41 16.49
N TYR A 22 -10.33 -6.22 16.94
CA TYR A 22 -10.55 -4.98 16.21
C TYR A 22 -9.83 -4.94 14.85
N VAL A 23 -8.66 -5.56 14.73
CA VAL A 23 -7.91 -5.69 13.47
C VAL A 23 -8.62 -6.60 12.47
N GLU A 24 -9.30 -7.65 12.94
CA GLU A 24 -10.05 -8.60 12.11
C GLU A 24 -11.38 -8.04 11.57
N GLY A 25 -11.82 -6.88 12.06
CA GLY A 25 -13.00 -6.16 11.56
C GLY A 25 -12.79 -5.45 10.21
N PRO A 26 -13.82 -4.77 9.67
CA PRO A 26 -13.67 -3.96 8.46
C PRO A 26 -12.61 -2.88 8.70
N THR A 27 -11.44 -3.07 8.10
CA THR A 27 -10.30 -2.16 8.19
C THR A 27 -10.72 -0.80 7.64
N MET A 28 -10.12 0.28 8.15
CA MET A 28 -10.41 1.68 7.82
C MET A 28 -10.04 2.07 6.37
N GLY A 29 -10.25 1.18 5.39
CA GLY A 29 -9.78 1.32 4.02
C GLY A 29 -8.26 1.20 3.88
N TYR A 30 -7.61 0.46 4.78
CA TYR A 30 -6.16 0.21 4.73
C TYR A 30 -5.84 -0.88 3.71
N ILE A 31 -4.96 -0.58 2.77
CA ILE A 31 -4.47 -1.50 1.73
C ILE A 31 -2.94 -1.64 1.76
N GLY A 32 -2.24 -0.90 2.62
CA GLY A 32 -0.79 -0.83 2.62
C GLY A 32 -0.10 -2.18 2.78
N LEU A 33 -0.62 -3.08 3.62
CA LEU A 33 -0.06 -4.43 3.78
C LEU A 33 -0.40 -5.39 2.63
N GLU A 34 -1.46 -5.10 1.86
CA GLU A 34 -1.75 -5.83 0.61
C GLU A 34 -0.80 -5.41 -0.51
N VAL A 35 -0.40 -4.13 -0.50
CA VAL A 35 0.57 -3.56 -1.46
C VAL A 35 2.01 -3.95 -1.11
N MET A 36 2.38 -3.85 0.18
CA MET A 36 3.69 -4.19 0.72
C MET A 36 3.56 -5.24 1.83
N PRO A 37 3.52 -6.54 1.46
CA PRO A 37 3.44 -7.62 2.43
C PRO A 37 4.59 -7.62 3.44
N ILE A 38 4.31 -8.09 4.66
CA ILE A 38 5.30 -8.10 5.75
C ILE A 38 6.36 -9.18 5.49
N PHE A 39 7.62 -8.75 5.42
CA PHE A 39 8.77 -9.64 5.50
C PHE A 39 9.36 -9.62 6.92
N LYS A 40 9.37 -10.78 7.59
CA LYS A 40 9.88 -10.91 8.95
C LYS A 40 11.39 -11.11 8.94
N THR A 41 12.11 -10.27 9.68
CA THR A 41 13.57 -10.37 9.85
C THR A 41 13.95 -10.28 11.32
N GLY A 42 14.98 -11.01 11.73
CA GLY A 42 15.53 -10.96 13.08
C GLY A 42 16.52 -9.81 13.31
N MET A 43 16.88 -9.06 12.26
CA MET A 43 17.80 -7.93 12.33
C MET A 43 17.06 -6.62 12.13
N ASN A 44 17.46 -5.56 12.83
CA ASN A 44 16.88 -4.23 12.66
C ASN A 44 17.48 -3.45 11.48
N SER A 45 18.71 -3.75 11.08
CA SER A 45 19.35 -3.13 9.92
C SER A 45 20.26 -4.14 9.25
N ALA A 46 20.11 -4.35 7.94
CA ALA A 46 21.04 -5.13 7.14
C ALA A 46 20.91 -4.79 5.66
N THR A 47 21.83 -5.33 4.86
CA THR A 47 21.75 -5.29 3.40
C THR A 47 21.25 -6.62 2.85
N TYR A 48 20.53 -6.58 1.74
CA TYR A 48 20.09 -7.77 1.00
C TYR A 48 20.58 -7.72 -0.46
N PRO A 49 20.91 -8.89 -1.06
CA PRO A 49 21.32 -8.94 -2.46
C PRO A 49 20.14 -8.60 -3.37
N VAL A 50 20.39 -7.78 -4.38
CA VAL A 50 19.44 -7.43 -5.44
C VAL A 50 20.04 -7.89 -6.75
N ILE A 51 19.29 -8.73 -7.48
CA ILE A 51 19.70 -9.16 -8.82
C ILE A 51 19.28 -8.04 -9.79
N PRO A 52 20.23 -7.38 -10.48
CA PRO A 52 19.90 -6.33 -11.42
C PRO A 52 19.13 -6.91 -12.62
N LYS A 53 18.15 -6.16 -13.11
CA LYS A 53 17.27 -6.60 -14.22
C LYS A 53 18.06 -6.91 -15.50
N GLU A 54 19.19 -6.25 -15.70
CA GLU A 54 20.09 -6.43 -16.83
C GLU A 54 20.61 -7.86 -16.88
N MET A 55 20.84 -8.48 -15.72
CA MET A 55 21.31 -9.87 -15.65
C MET A 55 20.20 -10.87 -15.94
N LEU A 56 18.95 -10.56 -15.60
CA LEU A 56 17.81 -11.42 -15.90
C LEU A 56 17.38 -11.37 -17.37
N MET A 57 17.58 -10.23 -18.03
CA MET A 57 16.99 -9.95 -19.35
C MET A 57 17.99 -9.93 -20.52
N LYS A 58 19.29 -9.83 -20.26
CA LYS A 58 20.30 -9.89 -21.33
C LYS A 58 20.34 -11.30 -21.94
N ILE A 59 20.45 -11.35 -23.26
CA ILE A 59 20.66 -12.61 -23.99
C ILE A 59 22.18 -12.83 -24.07
N PRO A 60 22.74 -13.82 -23.35
CA PRO A 60 24.16 -14.11 -23.44
C PRO A 60 24.48 -14.77 -24.78
N ASP A 61 25.70 -14.56 -25.28
CA ASP A 61 26.18 -15.32 -26.42
C ASP A 61 26.53 -16.75 -25.98
N VAL A 62 25.75 -17.72 -26.43
CA VAL A 62 25.92 -19.14 -26.12
C VAL A 62 26.78 -19.87 -27.16
N ASN A 63 27.30 -19.16 -28.16
CA ASN A 63 28.13 -19.77 -29.19
C ASN A 63 29.47 -20.23 -28.60
N ARG A 64 29.81 -21.48 -28.91
CA ARG A 64 31.07 -22.11 -28.51
C ARG A 64 31.94 -22.35 -29.74
N ALA A 65 33.16 -21.82 -29.73
CA ALA A 65 34.16 -22.16 -30.74
C ALA A 65 34.55 -23.66 -30.61
N PRO A 66 34.77 -24.39 -31.72
CA PRO A 66 35.33 -25.73 -31.66
C PRO A 66 36.64 -25.74 -30.86
N ARG A 67 36.73 -26.62 -29.84
CA ARG A 67 37.83 -26.72 -28.86
C ARG A 67 37.95 -25.57 -27.85
N GLY A 68 37.08 -24.56 -27.87
CA GLY A 68 37.00 -23.52 -26.84
C GLY A 68 36.26 -23.97 -25.58
N GLY A 69 36.47 -23.28 -24.47
CA GLY A 69 35.65 -23.41 -23.26
C GLY A 69 34.28 -22.74 -23.42
N TYR A 70 33.34 -23.06 -22.53
CA TYR A 70 32.08 -22.32 -22.42
C TYR A 70 32.33 -20.91 -21.90
N LYS A 71 31.54 -19.94 -22.37
CA LYS A 71 31.57 -18.57 -21.85
C LYS A 71 31.04 -18.57 -20.42
N ARG A 72 31.65 -17.76 -19.56
CA ARG A 72 31.29 -17.59 -18.14
C ARG A 72 30.75 -16.19 -17.96
N ASP A 73 29.72 -16.06 -17.14
CA ASP A 73 29.23 -14.75 -16.71
C ASP A 73 30.09 -14.20 -15.57
N ASP A 74 30.31 -12.89 -15.59
CA ASP A 74 31.05 -12.14 -14.57
C ASP A 74 30.20 -10.96 -14.11
N TRP A 75 29.13 -11.29 -13.37
CA TRP A 75 28.17 -10.31 -12.90
C TRP A 75 28.24 -10.14 -11.39
N GLU A 76 27.94 -8.93 -10.94
CA GLU A 76 27.89 -8.56 -9.54
C GLU A 76 26.45 -8.27 -9.13
N TYR A 77 26.09 -8.71 -7.93
CA TYR A 77 24.81 -8.37 -7.32
C TYR A 77 24.88 -6.97 -6.70
N GLU A 78 23.76 -6.25 -6.77
CA GLU A 78 23.59 -4.99 -6.06
C GLU A 78 23.21 -5.26 -4.60
N ARG A 79 23.36 -4.25 -3.73
CA ARG A 79 22.97 -4.36 -2.31
C ARG A 79 21.90 -3.34 -1.96
N GLY A 80 20.69 -3.83 -1.71
CA GLY A 80 19.63 -3.06 -1.05
C GLY A 80 19.90 -2.94 0.45
N LEU A 81 19.36 -1.89 1.08
CA LEU A 81 19.46 -1.65 2.52
C LEU A 81 18.06 -1.57 3.13
N PHE A 82 17.87 -2.17 4.29
CA PHE A 82 16.70 -1.92 5.13
C PHE A 82 17.11 -1.45 6.52
N LEU A 83 16.25 -0.62 7.11
CA LEU A 83 16.34 -0.16 8.49
C LEU A 83 14.96 -0.18 9.12
N THR A 84 14.83 -0.83 10.27
CA THR A 84 13.64 -0.82 11.10
C THR A 84 13.88 0.07 12.32
N SER A 85 12.84 0.77 12.74
CA SER A 85 12.84 1.59 13.94
C SER A 85 11.58 1.28 14.75
N GLU A 86 11.72 1.26 16.06
CA GLU A 86 10.60 1.08 16.97
C GLU A 86 9.58 2.21 16.80
N LYS A 87 8.29 1.84 16.83
CA LYS A 87 7.16 2.76 16.74
C LYS A 87 6.19 2.40 17.86
N GLY A 88 5.86 3.36 18.70
CA GLY A 88 4.92 3.21 19.81
C GLY A 88 4.16 4.50 20.04
N ARG A 89 3.00 4.38 20.68
CA ARG A 89 2.17 5.50 21.10
C ARG A 89 1.64 5.23 22.49
N GLU A 90 1.81 6.19 23.37
CA GLU A 90 1.22 6.19 24.71
C GLU A 90 -0.02 7.09 24.69
N GLU A 91 -1.13 6.58 25.21
CA GLU A 91 -2.31 7.38 25.51
C GLU A 91 -2.42 7.45 27.04
N LEU A 92 -2.47 8.68 27.56
CA LEU A 92 -2.63 8.95 28.98
C LEU A 92 -4.13 8.93 29.30
N LEU A 93 -4.49 8.39 30.46
CA LEU A 93 -5.86 8.35 30.96
C LEU A 93 -5.86 8.84 32.40
N ASP A 94 -6.63 9.89 32.68
CA ASP A 94 -6.78 10.41 34.05
C ASP A 94 -7.73 9.53 34.88
N ASP A 95 -7.50 9.47 36.20
CA ASP A 95 -8.31 8.65 37.12
C ASP A 95 -9.77 9.12 37.19
N LEU A 96 -10.04 10.41 36.98
CA LEU A 96 -11.41 10.93 36.92
C LEU A 96 -12.08 10.49 35.62
N GLU A 97 -11.39 10.64 34.48
CA GLU A 97 -11.88 10.19 33.18
C GLU A 97 -12.16 8.70 33.16
N ARG A 98 -11.25 7.88 33.71
CA ARG A 98 -11.45 6.44 33.85
C ARG A 98 -12.74 6.13 34.61
N LYS A 99 -12.98 6.80 35.75
CA LYS A 99 -14.22 6.61 36.52
C LYS A 99 -15.46 6.97 35.72
N LEU A 100 -15.42 8.05 34.93
CA LEU A 100 -16.56 8.44 34.07
C LEU A 100 -16.86 7.40 32.99
N PHE A 101 -15.84 6.87 32.33
CA PHE A 101 -16.01 5.80 31.35
C PHE A 101 -16.44 4.46 31.97
N ASP A 102 -15.90 4.11 33.14
CA ASP A 102 -16.24 2.87 33.84
C ASP A 102 -17.67 2.88 34.42
N LEU A 103 -18.27 4.05 34.63
CA LEU A 103 -19.71 4.17 34.96
C LEU A 103 -20.60 3.69 33.80
N GLU A 104 -20.19 3.90 32.56
CA GLU A 104 -20.93 3.47 31.37
C GLU A 104 -20.74 1.97 31.13
N ALA A 105 -19.48 1.51 31.15
CA ALA A 105 -19.16 0.09 31.08
C ALA A 105 -17.79 -0.20 31.71
N PRO A 106 -17.66 -1.28 32.49
CA PRO A 106 -16.41 -1.60 33.18
C PRO A 106 -15.27 -1.88 32.18
N GLY A 107 -14.14 -1.18 32.33
CA GLY A 107 -12.94 -1.37 31.50
C GLY A 107 -12.98 -0.67 30.14
N LEU A 108 -14.04 0.11 29.88
CA LEU A 108 -14.22 0.81 28.60
C LEU A 108 -13.12 1.85 28.34
N ALA A 109 -12.68 2.54 29.39
CA ALA A 109 -11.66 3.59 29.29
C ALA A 109 -10.34 3.05 28.71
N ASP A 110 -9.92 1.89 29.22
CA ASP A 110 -8.68 1.22 28.80
C ASP A 110 -8.80 0.70 27.37
N PHE A 111 -9.97 0.15 27.01
CA PHE A 111 -10.24 -0.32 25.66
C PHE A 111 -10.20 0.82 24.63
N ILE A 112 -10.84 1.96 24.93
CA ILE A 112 -10.85 3.14 24.05
C ILE A 112 -9.43 3.69 23.88
N ALA A 113 -8.68 3.86 24.98
CA ALA A 113 -7.31 4.35 24.94
C ALA A 113 -6.42 3.44 24.09
N THR A 114 -6.52 2.13 24.30
CA THR A 114 -5.74 1.13 23.54
C THR A 114 -6.10 1.16 22.04
N ARG A 115 -7.39 1.19 21.71
CA ARG A 115 -7.87 1.26 20.33
C ARG A 115 -7.42 2.54 19.63
N ARG A 116 -7.40 3.68 20.33
CA ARG A 116 -6.88 4.96 19.80
C ARG A 116 -5.38 4.88 19.53
N ALA A 117 -4.59 4.44 20.51
CA ALA A 117 -3.15 4.25 20.35
C ALA A 117 -2.83 3.35 19.14
N TRP A 118 -3.55 2.24 19.01
CA TRP A 118 -3.42 1.31 17.90
C TRP A 118 -3.77 1.93 16.54
N ASN A 119 -4.90 2.65 16.45
CA ASN A 119 -5.29 3.35 15.23
C ASN A 119 -4.24 4.37 14.75
N PHE A 120 -3.56 5.07 15.68
CA PHE A 120 -2.45 5.95 15.31
C PHE A 120 -1.29 5.19 14.67
N ILE A 121 -0.94 4.02 15.22
CA ILE A 121 0.13 3.18 14.68
C ILE A 121 -0.23 2.66 13.29
N LEU A 122 -1.44 2.11 13.11
CA LEU A 122 -1.91 1.62 11.82
C LEU A 122 -1.97 2.73 10.77
N ARG A 123 -2.53 3.90 11.11
CA ARG A 123 -2.58 5.03 10.19
C ARG A 123 -1.19 5.52 9.80
N ALA A 124 -0.26 5.57 10.75
CA ALA A 124 1.13 5.93 10.48
C ALA A 124 1.85 4.87 9.63
N GLN A 125 1.51 3.59 9.78
CA GLN A 125 2.01 2.53 8.89
C GLN A 125 1.49 2.71 7.47
N GLU A 126 0.18 2.89 7.30
CA GLU A 126 -0.45 3.10 6.01
C GLU A 126 0.16 4.30 5.28
N LYS A 127 0.26 5.45 5.97
CA LYS A 127 0.84 6.66 5.39
C LYS A 127 2.28 6.47 4.94
N ARG A 128 3.11 5.77 5.73
CA ARG A 128 4.49 5.48 5.32
C ARG A 128 4.57 4.61 4.07
N ILE A 129 3.64 3.68 3.90
CA ILE A 129 3.56 2.83 2.72
C ILE A 129 3.11 3.65 1.51
N ALA A 130 2.02 4.41 1.65
CA ALA A 130 1.51 5.30 0.60
C ALA A 130 2.58 6.31 0.14
N ASP A 131 3.24 7.00 1.08
CA ASP A 131 4.30 7.98 0.78
C ASP A 131 5.54 7.33 0.12
N LYS A 132 5.74 6.01 0.27
CA LYS A 132 6.81 5.27 -0.40
C LYS A 132 6.43 4.84 -1.82
N VAL A 133 5.19 4.38 -2.00
CA VAL A 133 4.66 3.92 -3.28
C VAL A 133 4.36 5.10 -4.20
N PHE A 134 3.63 6.11 -3.72
CA PHE A 134 3.30 7.34 -4.45
C PHE A 134 4.40 8.39 -4.32
N ASN A 135 5.59 8.02 -4.79
CA ASN A 135 6.73 8.93 -4.85
C ASN A 135 7.36 8.88 -6.24
N ALA A 136 7.51 10.05 -6.87
CA ALA A 136 8.10 10.19 -8.21
C ALA A 136 9.57 9.71 -8.28
N SER A 137 10.27 9.57 -7.16
CA SER A 137 11.60 8.93 -7.13
C SER A 137 11.52 7.39 -7.12
N THR A 138 10.37 6.82 -6.76
CA THR A 138 10.14 5.37 -6.68
C THR A 138 9.59 4.82 -8.00
N PHE A 139 8.73 5.57 -8.71
CA PHE A 139 8.20 5.18 -10.01
C PHE A 139 8.28 6.32 -11.04
N SER A 140 8.55 5.98 -12.29
CA SER A 140 8.44 6.93 -13.40
C SER A 140 6.96 7.15 -13.75
N ALA A 141 6.44 8.31 -13.39
CA ALA A 141 5.07 8.69 -13.71
C ALA A 141 4.90 8.87 -15.22
N ASN A 142 3.84 8.28 -15.78
CA ASN A 142 3.38 8.60 -17.13
C ASN A 142 2.38 9.75 -17.00
N SER A 143 2.74 10.93 -17.50
CA SER A 143 1.83 12.07 -17.50
C SER A 143 0.61 11.76 -18.36
N ILE A 144 -0.58 11.95 -17.79
CA ILE A 144 -1.85 11.91 -18.51
C ILE A 144 -2.24 13.32 -18.94
N THR A 145 -3.04 13.44 -20.00
CA THR A 145 -3.47 14.76 -20.53
C THR A 145 -4.67 15.29 -19.78
N GLU A 146 -5.66 14.44 -19.56
CA GLU A 146 -6.89 14.76 -18.84
C GLU A 146 -6.91 13.95 -17.53
N GLU A 147 -7.14 14.64 -16.42
CA GLU A 147 -7.22 14.02 -15.10
C GLU A 147 -8.45 13.12 -14.99
N TRP A 148 -8.37 12.08 -14.15
CA TRP A 148 -9.43 11.06 -14.05
C TRP A 148 -10.69 11.54 -13.31
N ASP A 149 -10.73 12.79 -12.88
CA ASP A 149 -11.91 13.48 -12.36
C ASP A 149 -12.70 14.21 -13.47
N ASP A 150 -12.16 14.37 -14.68
CA ASP A 150 -12.90 14.82 -15.85
C ASP A 150 -13.70 13.67 -16.46
N ALA A 151 -14.95 13.53 -16.02
CA ALA A 151 -15.83 12.46 -16.47
C ALA A 151 -16.02 12.39 -18.00
N THR A 152 -15.90 13.51 -18.72
CA THR A 152 -16.18 13.58 -20.17
C THR A 152 -14.94 13.33 -21.01
N ASN A 153 -13.79 13.91 -20.62
CA ASN A 153 -12.57 13.87 -21.44
C ASN A 153 -11.55 12.82 -20.97
N ALA A 154 -11.63 12.35 -19.72
CA ALA A 154 -10.70 11.36 -19.21
C ALA A 154 -10.73 10.05 -20.01
N VAL A 155 -9.55 9.49 -20.25
CA VAL A 155 -9.36 8.23 -20.99
C VAL A 155 -8.62 7.16 -20.17
N PRO A 156 -9.11 6.82 -18.95
CA PRO A 156 -8.40 5.98 -18.00
C PRO A 156 -8.10 4.56 -18.54
N LEU A 157 -8.94 3.99 -19.41
CA LEU A 157 -8.66 2.68 -20.02
C LEU A 157 -7.43 2.75 -20.94
N THR A 158 -7.26 3.87 -21.65
CA THR A 158 -6.12 4.13 -22.51
C THR A 158 -4.86 4.36 -21.66
N ASP A 159 -4.99 5.16 -20.60
CA ASP A 159 -3.87 5.50 -19.72
C ASP A 159 -3.33 4.27 -18.99
N VAL A 160 -4.21 3.44 -18.43
CA VAL A 160 -3.81 2.19 -17.78
C VAL A 160 -3.19 1.22 -18.79
N LYS A 161 -3.70 1.15 -20.03
CA LYS A 161 -3.08 0.34 -21.08
C LYS A 161 -1.66 0.82 -21.40
N THR A 162 -1.46 2.12 -21.54
CA THR A 162 -0.14 2.73 -21.75
C THR A 162 0.79 2.43 -20.58
N GLY A 163 0.32 2.59 -19.35
CA GLY A 163 1.05 2.25 -18.13
C GLY A 163 1.48 0.78 -18.09
N LYS A 164 0.60 -0.17 -18.46
CA LYS A 164 0.93 -1.60 -18.53
C LYS A 164 2.01 -1.91 -19.57
N LEU A 165 1.95 -1.27 -20.73
CA LEU A 165 2.96 -1.44 -21.78
C LEU A 165 4.31 -0.87 -21.34
N SER A 166 4.31 0.31 -20.72
CA SER A 166 5.49 0.91 -20.12
C SER A 166 6.09 -0.01 -19.06
N PHE A 167 5.26 -0.49 -18.12
CA PHE A 167 5.67 -1.41 -17.05
C PHE A 167 6.37 -2.64 -17.64
N ARG A 168 5.74 -3.30 -18.63
CA ARG A 168 6.32 -4.46 -19.33
C ARG A 168 7.62 -4.12 -20.05
N SER A 169 7.74 -2.94 -20.66
CA SER A 169 8.97 -2.54 -21.33
C SER A 169 10.13 -2.28 -20.36
N THR A 170 9.84 -1.80 -19.15
CA THR A 170 10.85 -1.42 -18.16
C THR A 170 11.36 -2.61 -17.34
N CYS A 171 10.47 -3.53 -16.97
CA CYS A 171 10.80 -4.66 -16.08
C CYS A 171 10.55 -6.05 -16.69
N GLY A 172 9.96 -6.14 -17.89
CA GLY A 172 9.65 -7.40 -18.57
C GLY A 172 8.49 -8.20 -17.97
N MET A 173 7.81 -7.67 -16.95
CA MET A 173 6.71 -8.34 -16.25
C MET A 173 5.36 -7.64 -16.49
N LEU A 174 4.28 -8.30 -16.11
CA LEU A 174 2.95 -7.68 -16.05
C LEU A 174 2.63 -7.28 -14.59
N PRO A 175 1.91 -6.17 -14.39
CA PRO A 175 1.50 -5.74 -13.05
C PRO A 175 0.42 -6.67 -12.48
N ASP A 176 0.44 -6.84 -11.16
CA ASP A 176 -0.55 -7.63 -10.42
C ASP A 176 -1.70 -6.79 -9.91
N ALA A 177 -1.47 -5.50 -9.63
CA ALA A 177 -2.50 -4.60 -9.13
C ALA A 177 -2.37 -3.20 -9.69
N LEU A 178 -3.51 -2.52 -9.75
CA LEU A 178 -3.59 -1.06 -9.85
C LEU A 178 -4.02 -0.51 -8.49
N ILE A 179 -3.27 0.45 -7.96
CA ILE A 179 -3.60 1.15 -6.71
C ILE A 179 -4.15 2.52 -7.06
N ILE A 180 -5.31 2.84 -6.50
CA ILE A 180 -5.98 4.15 -6.65
C ILE A 180 -6.54 4.62 -5.31
N SER A 181 -6.71 5.94 -5.18
CA SER A 181 -7.42 6.52 -4.04
C SER A 181 -8.93 6.23 -4.12
N TYR A 182 -9.62 6.31 -2.99
CA TYR A 182 -11.08 6.17 -2.95
C TYR A 182 -11.80 7.27 -3.74
N SER A 183 -11.34 8.53 -3.69
CA SER A 183 -11.93 9.61 -4.50
C SER A 183 -11.81 9.30 -5.99
N THR A 184 -10.61 8.92 -6.45
CA THR A 184 -10.39 8.54 -7.85
C THR A 184 -11.28 7.36 -8.25
N PHE A 185 -11.51 6.39 -7.35
CA PHE A 185 -12.43 5.29 -7.61
C PHE A 185 -13.87 5.76 -7.84
N GLU A 186 -14.37 6.70 -7.03
CA GLU A 186 -15.71 7.28 -7.23
C GLU A 186 -15.80 8.11 -8.53
N ASP A 187 -14.75 8.85 -8.88
CA ASP A 187 -14.70 9.62 -10.13
C ASP A 187 -14.74 8.70 -11.36
N LEU A 188 -13.96 7.60 -11.33
CA LEU A 188 -13.92 6.61 -12.39
C LEU A 188 -15.26 5.89 -12.64
N LYS A 189 -16.14 5.79 -11.63
CA LYS A 189 -17.50 5.25 -11.84
C LYS A 189 -18.34 6.12 -12.77
N ASN A 190 -18.07 7.42 -12.78
CA ASN A 190 -18.78 8.41 -13.58
C ASN A 190 -18.09 8.72 -14.92
N CYS A 191 -16.87 8.25 -15.14
CA CYS A 191 -16.13 8.45 -16.38
C CYS A 191 -16.82 7.78 -17.59
N ASP A 192 -17.11 8.57 -18.63
CA ASP A 192 -17.81 8.14 -19.83
C ASP A 192 -17.13 6.96 -20.52
N GLN A 193 -15.80 6.91 -20.55
CA GLN A 193 -15.06 5.82 -21.17
C GLN A 193 -15.31 4.47 -20.47
N ILE A 194 -15.34 4.48 -19.14
CA ILE A 194 -15.60 3.29 -18.31
C ILE A 194 -17.07 2.91 -18.39
N VAL A 195 -17.96 3.89 -18.24
CA VAL A 195 -19.42 3.74 -18.36
C VAL A 195 -19.77 3.07 -19.68
N ASN A 196 -19.26 3.59 -20.79
CA ASN A 196 -19.54 3.03 -22.10
C ASN A 196 -18.99 1.60 -22.23
N ARG A 197 -17.76 1.32 -21.76
CA ARG A 197 -17.18 -0.03 -21.82
C ARG A 197 -17.98 -1.06 -20.99
N LEU A 198 -18.45 -0.67 -19.82
CA LEU A 198 -19.18 -1.56 -18.92
C LEU A 198 -20.63 -1.76 -19.35
N LYS A 199 -21.30 -0.73 -19.89
CA LYS A 199 -22.66 -0.87 -20.47
C LYS A 199 -22.75 -1.98 -21.51
N TYR A 200 -21.72 -2.13 -22.36
CA TYR A 200 -21.67 -3.21 -23.36
C TYR A 200 -21.39 -4.59 -22.76
N THR A 201 -20.68 -4.64 -21.63
CA THR A 201 -20.22 -5.90 -21.02
C THR A 201 -21.23 -6.43 -19.99
N TYR A 202 -21.92 -5.53 -19.29
CA TYR A 202 -22.86 -5.81 -18.21
C TYR A 202 -24.10 -4.92 -18.33
N PRO A 203 -25.05 -5.26 -19.22
CA PRO A 203 -26.23 -4.43 -19.49
C PRO A 203 -27.19 -4.25 -18.29
N MET A 204 -26.98 -4.99 -17.20
CA MET A 204 -27.81 -4.97 -15.99
C MET A 204 -27.10 -4.38 -14.75
N LEU A 205 -25.85 -3.93 -14.90
CA LEU A 205 -25.07 -3.34 -13.82
C LEU A 205 -25.60 -1.93 -13.52
N LYS A 206 -25.97 -1.69 -12.26
CA LYS A 206 -26.23 -0.32 -11.79
C LYS A 206 -24.87 0.35 -11.66
N MET A 207 -24.65 1.42 -12.42
CA MET A 207 -23.37 2.14 -12.47
C MET A 207 -22.84 2.54 -11.07
N ASN A 208 -23.76 2.90 -10.16
CA ASN A 208 -23.44 3.26 -8.77
C ASN A 208 -22.94 2.08 -7.92
N ASP A 209 -23.29 0.85 -8.29
CA ASP A 209 -22.93 -0.37 -7.57
C ASP A 209 -21.62 -1.01 -8.11
N MET A 210 -20.88 -0.28 -8.98
CA MET A 210 -19.64 -0.80 -9.54
C MET A 210 -18.63 -1.14 -8.44
N THR A 211 -18.11 -2.37 -8.50
CA THR A 211 -17.09 -2.87 -7.59
C THR A 211 -15.69 -2.70 -8.16
N SER A 212 -14.67 -2.72 -7.29
CA SER A 212 -13.26 -2.70 -7.71
C SER A 212 -12.88 -3.89 -8.59
N ALA A 213 -13.58 -5.03 -8.46
CA ALA A 213 -13.36 -6.21 -9.30
C ALA A 213 -13.85 -6.03 -10.75
N GLU A 214 -14.99 -5.35 -10.93
CA GLU A 214 -15.52 -5.02 -12.26
C GLU A 214 -14.62 -3.99 -12.94
N LEU A 215 -14.14 -3.01 -12.17
CA LEU A 215 -13.16 -2.04 -12.65
C LEU A 215 -11.83 -2.72 -13.03
N ALA A 216 -11.35 -3.69 -12.25
CA ALA A 216 -10.17 -4.49 -12.59
C ALA A 216 -10.34 -5.23 -13.93
N THR A 217 -11.53 -5.77 -14.16
CA THR A 217 -11.90 -6.43 -15.43
C THR A 217 -11.89 -5.45 -16.60
N ALA A 218 -12.45 -4.25 -16.41
CA ALA A 218 -12.46 -3.21 -17.44
C ALA A 218 -11.04 -2.75 -17.82
N PHE A 219 -10.18 -2.55 -16.82
CA PHE A 219 -8.76 -2.20 -17.01
C PHE A 219 -7.90 -3.36 -17.50
N GLY A 220 -8.36 -4.60 -17.37
CA GLY A 220 -7.57 -5.80 -17.67
C GLY A 220 -6.33 -5.90 -16.80
N VAL A 221 -6.51 -5.68 -15.49
CA VAL A 221 -5.51 -5.94 -14.43
C VAL A 221 -6.07 -6.99 -13.47
N PRO A 222 -5.24 -7.79 -12.78
CA PRO A 222 -5.77 -8.84 -11.89
C PRO A 222 -6.58 -8.31 -10.71
N ARG A 223 -6.21 -7.15 -10.16
CA ARG A 223 -6.92 -6.50 -9.04
C ARG A 223 -6.76 -4.99 -9.07
N VAL A 224 -7.76 -4.29 -8.52
CA VAL A 224 -7.71 -2.86 -8.21
C VAL A 224 -7.81 -2.72 -6.70
N LEU A 225 -6.80 -2.12 -6.09
CA LEU A 225 -6.73 -1.85 -4.66
C LEU A 225 -7.14 -0.39 -4.43
N VAL A 226 -8.21 -0.20 -3.67
CA VAL A 226 -8.79 1.12 -3.41
C VAL A 226 -8.41 1.57 -2.00
N GLY A 227 -7.57 2.60 -1.92
CA GLY A 227 -7.12 3.19 -0.66
C GLY A 227 -8.14 4.18 -0.11
N GLY A 228 -8.92 3.75 0.89
CA GLY A 228 -9.98 4.56 1.52
C GLY A 228 -9.58 5.27 2.81
N ALA A 229 -8.36 5.04 3.29
CA ALA A 229 -7.90 5.61 4.54
C ALA A 229 -7.67 7.13 4.44
N VAL A 230 -8.09 7.85 5.48
CA VAL A 230 -7.95 9.31 5.62
C VAL A 230 -7.15 9.69 6.87
N TYR A 231 -6.57 10.89 6.85
CA TYR A 231 -5.87 11.48 7.98
C TYR A 231 -6.22 12.96 8.12
N ASP A 232 -6.04 13.49 9.33
CA ASP A 232 -6.15 14.92 9.58
C ASP A 232 -4.84 15.61 9.19
N SER A 233 -4.91 16.49 8.18
CA SER A 233 -3.80 17.29 7.70
C SER A 233 -3.69 18.64 8.42
N ALA A 234 -4.65 19.00 9.28
CA ALA A 234 -4.60 20.25 10.03
C ALA A 234 -3.51 20.25 11.11
N GLY A 235 -3.02 21.45 11.41
CA GLY A 235 -2.10 21.67 12.53
C GLY A 235 -2.81 21.42 13.87
N LYS A 236 -2.04 21.00 14.89
CA LYS A 236 -2.56 20.76 16.24
C LYS A 236 -3.25 22.02 16.78
N GLY A 237 -4.55 21.92 17.08
CA GLY A 237 -5.33 23.01 17.65
C GLY A 237 -6.09 23.87 16.63
N ILE A 238 -6.16 23.44 15.37
CA ILE A 238 -7.01 24.01 14.32
C ILE A 238 -8.10 22.98 13.97
N ASP A 239 -9.20 23.42 13.38
CA ASP A 239 -10.25 22.54 12.87
C ASP A 239 -9.68 21.48 11.92
N ALA A 240 -10.15 20.24 12.09
CA ALA A 240 -9.65 19.09 11.35
C ALA A 240 -9.86 19.27 9.83
N SER A 241 -8.80 19.02 9.06
CA SER A 241 -8.82 19.01 7.61
C SER A 241 -8.60 17.58 7.15
N ILE A 242 -9.66 16.91 6.72
CA ILE A 242 -9.59 15.50 6.34
C ILE A 242 -9.00 15.40 4.94
N SER A 243 -7.92 14.63 4.81
CA SER A 243 -7.24 14.37 3.54
C SER A 243 -7.03 12.88 3.34
N ASN A 244 -7.03 12.43 2.08
CA ASN A 244 -6.78 11.04 1.74
C ASN A 244 -5.31 10.69 2.01
N ILE A 245 -5.07 9.48 2.53
CA ILE A 245 -3.70 8.97 2.72
C ILE A 245 -3.09 8.59 1.37
N TRP A 246 -3.89 7.92 0.53
CA TRP A 246 -3.53 7.62 -0.84
C TRP A 246 -3.89 8.83 -1.71
N SER A 247 -2.88 9.47 -2.29
CA SER A 247 -3.05 10.65 -3.14
C SER A 247 -3.97 10.37 -4.33
N ASN A 248 -4.82 11.33 -4.70
CA ASN A 248 -5.62 11.30 -5.92
C ASN A 248 -4.80 11.65 -7.18
N GLU A 249 -3.65 12.27 -7.00
CA GLU A 249 -2.73 12.67 -8.08
C GLU A 249 -2.08 11.48 -8.80
N TYR A 250 -2.04 10.31 -8.15
CA TYR A 250 -1.31 9.16 -8.65
C TYR A 250 -2.16 7.90 -8.68
N ALA A 251 -1.95 7.11 -9.72
CA ALA A 251 -2.35 5.72 -9.80
C ALA A 251 -1.12 4.87 -10.07
N ALA A 252 -0.91 3.81 -9.29
CA ALA A 252 0.30 2.98 -9.38
C ALA A 252 -0.03 1.57 -9.85
N LEU A 253 0.60 1.16 -10.95
CA LEU A 253 0.68 -0.24 -11.36
C LEU A 253 1.84 -0.90 -10.62
N VAL A 254 1.55 -1.96 -9.87
CA VAL A 254 2.54 -2.63 -9.01
C VAL A 254 2.61 -4.12 -9.29
N LYS A 255 3.82 -4.67 -9.11
CA LYS A 255 4.05 -6.10 -8.92
C LYS A 255 4.07 -6.35 -7.41
N ILE A 256 3.36 -7.37 -6.95
CA ILE A 256 3.26 -7.65 -5.52
C ILE A 256 3.69 -9.10 -5.32
N SER A 257 4.68 -9.30 -4.44
CA SER A 257 5.16 -10.63 -4.09
C SER A 257 4.03 -11.49 -3.53
N SER A 258 3.99 -12.77 -3.92
CA SER A 258 2.98 -13.71 -3.45
C SER A 258 3.27 -14.27 -2.04
N GLY A 259 4.38 -13.86 -1.41
CA GLY A 259 4.73 -14.29 -0.06
C GLY A 259 6.02 -13.68 0.49
N ALA A 260 6.60 -14.34 1.50
CA ALA A 260 7.87 -13.93 2.10
C ALA A 260 9.11 -14.39 1.31
N ASP A 261 8.92 -14.83 0.07
CA ASP A 261 10.00 -15.31 -0.78
C ASP A 261 10.73 -14.12 -1.41
N LEU A 262 12.00 -13.92 -1.01
CA LEU A 262 12.87 -12.87 -1.54
C LEU A 262 13.25 -13.06 -3.00
N THR A 263 13.01 -14.25 -3.57
CA THR A 263 13.27 -14.50 -5.00
C THR A 263 12.15 -13.97 -5.89
N GLN A 264 11.01 -13.59 -5.31
CA GLN A 264 9.92 -12.97 -6.03
C GLN A 264 10.01 -11.44 -5.95
N PRO A 265 9.75 -10.75 -7.07
CA PRO A 265 9.68 -9.29 -7.11
C PRO A 265 8.47 -8.73 -6.37
#